data_AF-A0A6G3MM13-F1
#
_entry.id   AF-A0A6G3MM13-F1
#
_cell.length_a   1.000
_cell.length_b   1.000
_cell.length_c   1.000
_cell.angle_alpha   90.00
_cell.angle_beta   90.00
_cell.angle_gamma   90.00
#
_symmetry.space_group_name_H-M   'P 1'
#
loop_
_entity.id
_entity.type
_entity.pdbx_description
1 polymer ?
#
loop_
_entity_poly.entity_id
_entity_poly.type
_entity_poly.pdbx_seq_one_letter_code
_entity_poly.pdbx_strand_id
1 'polypeptide(L)'
;LYHNKSGARYIHLGTDDQNNSFSVALKTPAYDSTGLQHVLEHLSLCGSQNYPCRDPFFKMLSRSISTFMNAMTCKIQINYIDPDFTIYPFTTTNEKDFYNLANVYTDAVFKPLLKPLDFLQEGWRFEHENPCDKSTSIVFKGVVLNEMKGQYS
;
A
#
# COMPACT_ATOMS: atom_id res chain seq x y z
N LEU A 1 3.24 -23.85 2.20
CA LEU A 1 1.82 -24.28 2.27
C LEU A 1 1.04 -23.62 1.13
N TYR A 2 -0.10 -24.17 0.74
CA TYR A 2 -0.97 -23.61 -0.30
C TYR A 2 -2.42 -23.62 0.18
N HIS A 3 -3.19 -22.59 -0.14
CA HIS A 3 -4.63 -22.59 0.08
C HIS A 3 -5.33 -23.36 -1.05
N ASN A 4 -6.03 -24.45 -0.71
CA ASN A 4 -6.59 -25.39 -1.69
C ASN A 4 -7.52 -24.76 -2.73
N LYS A 5 -8.31 -23.74 -2.35
CA LYS A 5 -9.29 -23.13 -3.27
C LYS A 5 -8.71 -22.01 -4.14
N SER A 6 -7.85 -21.16 -3.56
CA SER A 6 -7.33 -19.99 -4.28
C SER A 6 -5.94 -20.22 -4.89
N GLY A 7 -5.25 -21.30 -4.53
CA GLY A 7 -3.86 -21.55 -4.91
C GLY A 7 -2.85 -20.60 -4.23
N ALA A 8 -3.30 -19.73 -3.32
CA ALA A 8 -2.42 -18.78 -2.64
C ALA A 8 -1.30 -19.51 -1.89
N ARG A 9 -0.06 -19.05 -2.11
CA ARG A 9 1.13 -19.56 -1.44
C ARG A 9 1.22 -18.97 -0.04
N TYR A 10 1.58 -19.79 0.93
CA TYR A 10 1.76 -19.39 2.31
C TYR A 10 3.09 -19.92 2.85
N ILE A 11 3.87 -19.02 3.44
CA ILE A 11 5.17 -19.29 4.05
C ILE A 11 5.05 -18.89 5.52
N HIS A 12 5.41 -19.81 6.41
CA HIS A 12 5.51 -19.55 7.84
C HIS A 12 6.92 -19.86 8.30
N LEU A 13 7.52 -18.90 9.00
CA LEU A 13 8.83 -19.04 9.61
C LEU A 13 8.61 -19.07 11.13
N GLY A 14 8.69 -20.26 11.71
CA GLY A 14 8.56 -20.44 13.16
C GLY A 14 9.85 -20.03 13.87
N THR A 15 9.71 -19.23 14.93
CA THR A 15 10.80 -18.74 15.77
C THR A 15 10.26 -18.46 17.17
N ASP A 16 11.15 -18.39 18.16
CA ASP A 16 10.81 -18.02 19.56
C ASP A 16 10.71 -16.50 19.77
N ASP A 17 10.89 -15.71 18.71
CA ASP A 17 10.73 -14.25 18.74
C ASP A 17 9.24 -13.86 18.90
N GLN A 18 8.96 -12.99 19.86
CA GLN A 18 7.61 -12.49 20.14
C GLN A 18 7.17 -11.40 19.16
N ASN A 19 8.09 -10.76 18.43
CA ASN A 19 7.79 -9.74 17.45
C ASN A 19 7.31 -10.38 16.14
N ASN A 20 6.03 -10.74 16.12
CA ASN A 20 5.41 -11.45 15.00
C ASN A 20 5.32 -10.54 13.77
N SER A 21 5.58 -11.12 12.60
CA SER A 21 5.49 -10.44 11.30
C SER A 21 4.44 -11.09 10.41
N PHE A 22 3.76 -10.25 9.63
CA PHE A 22 2.86 -10.65 8.56
C PHE A 22 3.10 -9.78 7.33
N SER A 23 2.97 -10.38 6.14
CA SER A 23 3.00 -9.65 4.88
C SER A 23 2.20 -10.36 3.81
N VAL A 24 1.54 -9.58 2.95
CA VAL A 24 1.01 -10.06 1.67
C VAL A 24 1.93 -9.54 0.57
N ALA A 25 2.37 -10.45 -0.32
CA ALA A 25 3.22 -10.12 -1.45
C ALA A 25 2.50 -10.43 -2.78
N LEU A 26 2.39 -9.44 -3.64
CA LEU A 26 1.78 -9.56 -4.97
C LEU A 26 2.82 -9.35 -6.06
N LYS A 27 2.89 -10.25 -7.04
CA LYS A 27 3.70 -10.03 -8.24
C LYS A 27 3.02 -8.96 -9.10
N THR A 28 3.69 -7.85 -9.35
CA THR A 28 3.14 -6.64 -9.99
C THR A 28 4.08 -6.15 -11.10
N PRO A 29 4.21 -6.90 -12.22
CA PRO A 29 5.10 -6.51 -13.32
C PRO A 29 4.75 -5.13 -13.88
N ALA A 30 5.77 -4.29 -14.09
CA ALA A 30 5.62 -3.01 -14.77
C ALA A 30 5.83 -3.16 -16.29
N TYR A 31 4.85 -2.69 -17.06
CA TYR A 31 4.88 -2.71 -18.52
C TYR A 31 5.17 -1.32 -19.12
N ASP A 32 5.09 -0.28 -18.29
CA ASP A 32 5.40 1.10 -18.62
C ASP A 32 5.92 1.84 -17.37
N SER A 33 6.28 3.12 -17.55
CA SER A 33 6.79 3.98 -16.48
C SER A 33 5.72 4.87 -15.86
N THR A 34 4.44 4.47 -15.90
CA THR A 34 3.36 5.27 -15.31
C THR A 34 3.37 5.27 -13.79
N GLY A 35 4.07 4.32 -13.16
CA GLY A 35 4.08 4.13 -11.71
C GLY A 35 2.80 3.47 -11.19
N LEU A 36 2.00 2.84 -12.05
CA LEU A 36 0.70 2.23 -11.71
C LEU A 36 0.75 1.36 -10.45
N GLN A 37 1.80 0.56 -10.30
CA GLN A 37 1.97 -0.36 -9.17
C GLN A 37 2.14 0.42 -7.85
N HIS A 38 2.95 1.48 -7.87
CA HIS A 38 3.22 2.33 -6.72
C HIS A 38 1.99 3.17 -6.35
N VAL A 39 1.28 3.71 -7.35
CA VAL A 39 0.01 4.41 -7.10
C VAL A 39 -1.05 3.45 -6.55
N LEU A 40 -1.11 2.22 -7.06
CA LEU A 40 -2.07 1.22 -6.58
C LEU A 40 -1.77 0.78 -5.15
N GLU A 41 -0.49 0.69 -4.77
CA GLU A 41 -0.08 0.44 -3.40
C GLU A 41 -0.69 1.46 -2.44
N HIS A 42 -0.45 2.76 -2.68
CA HIS A 42 -1.06 3.84 -1.90
C HIS A 42 -2.58 3.79 -1.90
N LEU A 43 -3.17 3.66 -3.09
CA LEU A 43 -4.61 3.71 -3.29
C LEU A 43 -5.35 2.57 -2.58
N SER A 44 -4.73 1.39 -2.50
CA SER A 44 -5.29 0.22 -1.80
C SER A 44 -5.46 0.48 -0.30
N LEU A 45 -4.64 1.36 0.28
CA LEU A 45 -4.60 1.70 1.70
C LEU A 45 -5.55 2.86 2.06
N CYS A 46 -6.23 3.47 1.09
CA CYS A 46 -7.18 4.58 1.31
C CYS A 46 -8.57 4.12 1.79
N GLY A 47 -8.89 2.83 1.68
CA GLY A 47 -10.17 2.28 2.12
C GLY A 47 -10.49 0.95 1.46
N SER A 48 -11.26 0.11 2.16
CA SER A 48 -11.65 -1.22 1.69
C SER A 48 -13.11 -1.55 2.00
N GLN A 49 -13.63 -2.68 1.52
CA GLN A 49 -15.04 -3.04 1.69
C GLN A 49 -15.47 -3.15 3.16
N ASN A 50 -14.66 -3.78 4.02
CA ASN A 50 -14.95 -3.91 5.45
C ASN A 50 -14.49 -2.69 6.26
N TYR A 51 -13.57 -1.89 5.74
CA TYR A 51 -13.06 -0.66 6.36
C TYR A 51 -13.21 0.54 5.41
N PRO A 52 -14.46 0.99 5.13
CA PRO A 52 -14.72 1.96 4.06
C PRO A 52 -14.41 3.41 4.42
N CYS A 53 -13.97 3.65 5.66
CA CYS A 53 -13.56 4.97 6.10
C CYS A 53 -12.29 5.39 5.37
N ARG A 54 -12.12 6.70 5.17
CA ARG A 54 -10.92 7.27 4.53
C ARG A 54 -9.66 6.96 5.34
N ASP A 55 -8.60 6.55 4.66
CA ASP A 55 -7.26 6.28 5.18
C ASP A 55 -7.20 5.33 6.40
N PRO A 56 -7.71 4.08 6.32
CA PRO A 56 -7.61 3.11 7.41
C PRO A 56 -6.17 2.86 7.85
N PHE A 57 -5.23 2.77 6.89
CA PHE A 57 -3.81 2.54 7.18
C PHE A 57 -3.23 3.60 8.13
N PHE A 58 -3.38 4.89 7.77
CA PHE A 58 -2.90 6.00 8.61
C PHE A 58 -3.61 6.06 9.96
N LYS A 59 -4.90 5.75 10.01
CA LYS A 59 -5.64 5.67 11.27
C LYS A 59 -5.09 4.56 12.16
N MET A 60 -4.71 3.42 11.60
CA MET A 60 -4.16 2.30 12.36
C MET A 60 -2.81 2.64 13.01
N LEU A 61 -1.98 3.53 12.43
CA LEU A 61 -0.73 3.97 13.08
C LEU A 61 -0.94 4.55 14.49
N SER A 62 -2.12 5.13 14.77
CA SER A 62 -2.48 5.68 16.09
C SER A 62 -3.35 4.75 16.95
N ARG A 63 -3.76 3.59 16.41
CA ARG A 63 -4.70 2.65 17.04
C ARG A 63 -4.10 1.25 17.21
N SER A 64 -2.82 1.13 16.88
CA SER A 64 -2.01 -0.08 16.88
C SER A 64 -0.85 0.12 17.86
N ILE A 65 -0.33 -0.99 18.37
CA ILE A 65 0.95 -1.02 19.11
C ILE A 65 2.01 -1.77 18.30
N SER A 66 1.86 -1.75 16.98
CA SER A 66 2.81 -2.28 16.01
C SER A 66 4.20 -1.69 16.20
N THR A 67 5.20 -2.55 16.06
CA THR A 67 6.60 -2.17 15.97
C THR A 67 6.99 -1.73 14.56
N PHE A 68 6.23 -2.15 13.54
CA PHE A 68 6.41 -1.72 12.14
C PHE A 68 5.10 -1.83 11.37
N MET A 69 4.84 -0.86 10.47
CA MET A 69 3.75 -0.89 9.50
C MET A 69 4.23 -0.18 8.24
N ASN A 70 4.15 -0.83 7.08
CA ASN A 70 4.47 -0.19 5.82
C ASN A 70 3.84 -0.91 4.61
N ALA A 71 3.98 -0.29 3.45
CA ALA A 71 3.83 -0.93 2.16
C ALA A 71 4.98 -0.48 1.25
N MET A 72 5.36 -1.33 0.31
CA MET A 72 6.46 -1.04 -0.60
C MET A 72 6.22 -1.68 -1.96
N THR A 73 6.44 -0.89 -3.00
CA THR A 73 6.55 -1.36 -4.38
C THR A 73 8.03 -1.52 -4.72
N CYS A 74 8.46 -2.78 -4.87
CA CYS A 74 9.86 -3.13 -5.01
C CYS A 74 10.17 -3.63 -6.41
N LYS A 75 11.34 -3.21 -6.89
CA LYS A 75 12.07 -3.88 -7.96
C LYS A 75 13.24 -4.60 -7.35
N ILE A 76 13.20 -5.93 -7.31
CA ILE A 76 14.37 -6.74 -6.92
C ILE A 76 15.07 -7.19 -8.19
N GLN A 77 16.39 -7.07 -8.22
CA GLN A 77 17.21 -7.70 -9.24
C GLN A 77 17.82 -8.98 -8.64
N ILE A 78 17.27 -10.15 -8.97
CA ILE A 78 17.90 -11.44 -8.66
C ILE A 78 18.38 -12.05 -9.98
N ASN A 79 19.69 -11.99 -10.22
CA ASN A 79 20.33 -12.43 -11.47
C ASN A 79 19.68 -11.76 -12.70
N TYR A 80 19.16 -12.56 -13.66
CA TYR A 80 18.52 -12.10 -14.91
C TYR A 80 16.99 -11.91 -14.79
N ILE A 81 16.42 -11.98 -13.59
CA ILE A 81 14.98 -11.81 -13.38
C ILE A 81 14.76 -10.53 -12.59
N ASP A 82 13.95 -9.64 -13.15
CA ASP A 82 13.39 -8.46 -12.50
C ASP A 82 11.96 -8.78 -12.02
N PRO A 83 11.75 -9.48 -10.88
CA PRO A 83 10.42 -9.58 -10.31
C PRO A 83 10.05 -8.24 -9.68
N ASP A 84 9.17 -7.49 -10.36
CA ASP A 84 8.45 -6.42 -9.72
C ASP A 84 7.36 -7.02 -8.81
N PHE A 85 7.32 -6.57 -7.57
CA PHE A 85 6.30 -6.98 -6.62
C PHE A 85 5.97 -5.85 -5.65
N THR A 86 4.77 -5.93 -5.08
CA THR A 86 4.31 -5.03 -4.03
C THR A 86 4.08 -5.84 -2.76
N ILE A 87 4.62 -5.38 -1.63
CA ILE A 87 4.49 -6.02 -0.32
C ILE A 87 3.84 -5.09 0.70
N TYR A 88 3.07 -5.68 1.60
CA TYR A 88 2.36 -4.98 2.67
C TYR A 88 2.72 -5.59 4.03
N PRO A 89 3.91 -5.28 4.57
CA PRO A 89 4.38 -5.82 5.85
C PRO A 89 3.93 -5.02 7.08
N PHE A 90 3.67 -5.73 8.17
CA PHE A 90 3.65 -5.17 9.52
C PHE A 90 4.29 -6.12 10.53
N THR A 91 4.67 -5.59 11.69
CA THR A 91 5.10 -6.37 12.85
C THR A 91 4.49 -5.83 14.15
N THR A 92 4.23 -6.73 15.10
CA THR A 92 3.73 -6.38 16.43
C THR A 92 4.04 -7.49 17.42
N THR A 93 4.25 -7.12 18.68
CA THR A 93 4.44 -8.08 19.78
C THR A 93 3.11 -8.50 20.43
N ASN A 94 2.01 -7.85 20.07
CA ASN A 94 0.69 -8.12 20.64
C ASN A 94 -0.17 -8.98 19.71
N GLU A 95 -0.63 -10.13 20.21
CA GLU A 95 -1.43 -11.07 19.43
C GLU A 95 -2.75 -10.48 18.93
N LYS A 96 -3.46 -9.71 19.75
CA LYS A 96 -4.73 -9.11 19.34
C LYS A 96 -4.52 -8.05 18.26
N ASP A 97 -3.48 -7.24 18.43
CA ASP A 97 -3.07 -6.24 17.45
C ASP A 97 -2.66 -6.90 16.12
N PHE A 98 -1.96 -8.05 16.18
CA PHE A 98 -1.59 -8.82 15.00
C PHE A 98 -2.81 -9.17 14.14
N TYR A 99 -3.87 -9.71 14.74
CA TYR A 99 -5.09 -10.04 14.00
C TYR A 99 -5.86 -8.80 13.54
N ASN A 100 -5.85 -7.70 14.32
CA ASN A 100 -6.47 -6.45 13.89
C ASN A 100 -5.79 -5.91 12.61
N LEU A 101 -4.46 -5.85 12.61
CA LEU A 101 -3.67 -5.41 11.46
C LEU A 101 -3.80 -6.38 10.29
N ALA A 102 -3.76 -7.70 10.53
CA ALA A 102 -3.95 -8.70 9.49
C ALA A 102 -5.29 -8.51 8.76
N ASN A 103 -6.38 -8.26 9.48
CA ASN A 103 -7.69 -8.02 8.88
C ASN A 103 -7.71 -6.73 8.05
N VAL A 104 -7.14 -5.63 8.55
CA VAL A 104 -7.08 -4.36 7.81
C VAL A 104 -6.22 -4.51 6.54
N TYR A 105 -5.03 -5.10 6.65
CA TYR A 105 -4.12 -5.29 5.52
C TYR A 105 -4.71 -6.23 4.46
N THR A 106 -5.28 -7.37 4.87
CA THR A 106 -5.86 -8.32 3.90
C THR A 106 -7.07 -7.74 3.19
N ASP A 107 -7.93 -6.98 3.89
CA ASP A 107 -9.08 -6.33 3.25
C ASP A 107 -8.66 -5.20 2.31
N ALA A 108 -7.65 -4.40 2.68
CA ALA A 108 -7.05 -3.38 1.82
C ALA A 108 -6.47 -3.98 0.53
N VAL A 109 -5.72 -5.08 0.65
CA VAL A 109 -5.09 -5.72 -0.51
C VAL A 109 -6.09 -6.41 -1.44
N PHE A 110 -7.07 -7.15 -0.89
CA PHE A 110 -7.96 -7.98 -1.70
C PHE A 110 -9.29 -7.33 -2.05
N LYS A 111 -9.72 -6.30 -1.32
CA LYS A 111 -11.01 -5.62 -1.50
C LYS A 111 -10.91 -4.09 -1.33
N PRO A 112 -9.95 -3.42 -2.01
CA PRO A 112 -9.84 -1.97 -1.92
C PRO A 112 -11.04 -1.28 -2.60
N LEU A 113 -11.37 -0.06 -2.16
CA LEU A 113 -12.44 0.73 -2.75
C LEU A 113 -12.03 1.45 -4.04
N LEU A 114 -10.73 1.79 -4.18
CA LEU A 114 -10.15 2.45 -5.35
C LEU A 114 -10.97 3.67 -5.84
N LYS A 115 -11.35 4.56 -4.92
CA LYS A 115 -12.22 5.69 -5.27
C LYS A 115 -11.48 6.65 -6.20
N PRO A 116 -12.16 7.26 -7.20
CA PRO A 116 -11.53 8.22 -8.10
C PRO A 116 -10.88 9.41 -7.38
N LEU A 117 -11.49 9.91 -6.31
CA LEU A 117 -10.92 11.03 -5.54
C LEU A 117 -9.64 10.62 -4.78
N ASP A 118 -9.58 9.38 -4.29
CA ASP A 118 -8.40 8.85 -3.62
C ASP A 118 -7.26 8.68 -4.65
N PHE A 119 -7.58 8.23 -5.87
CA PHE A 119 -6.60 8.18 -6.97
C PHE A 119 -6.03 9.56 -7.33
N LEU A 120 -6.89 10.59 -7.41
CA LEU A 120 -6.47 11.96 -7.70
C LEU A 120 -5.60 12.56 -6.57
N GLN A 121 -5.78 12.08 -5.34
CA GLN A 121 -4.93 12.47 -4.21
C GLN A 121 -3.58 11.76 -4.26
N GLU A 122 -3.60 10.42 -4.27
CA GLU A 122 -2.40 9.60 -4.11
C GLU A 122 -1.54 9.57 -5.38
N GLY A 123 -2.15 9.46 -6.56
CA GLY A 123 -1.45 9.40 -7.84
C GLY A 123 -1.05 10.79 -8.33
N TRP A 124 -1.90 11.36 -9.19
CA TRP A 124 -1.71 12.71 -9.72
C TRP A 124 -3.03 13.33 -10.17
N ARG A 125 -3.07 14.66 -10.18
CA ARG A 125 -4.19 15.45 -10.71
C ARG A 125 -3.73 16.83 -11.16
N PHE A 126 -4.56 17.45 -11.99
CA PHE A 126 -4.54 18.88 -12.23
C PHE A 126 -5.36 19.59 -11.15
N GLU A 127 -4.79 20.62 -10.55
CA GLU A 127 -5.48 21.46 -9.57
C GLU A 127 -5.05 22.91 -9.75
N HIS A 128 -5.98 23.84 -9.56
CA HIS A 128 -5.65 25.26 -9.43
C HIS A 128 -4.73 25.49 -8.22
N GLU A 129 -3.79 26.43 -8.31
CA GLU A 129 -2.91 26.78 -7.18
C GLU A 129 -3.73 27.08 -5.92
N ASN A 130 -4.80 27.87 -6.08
CA ASN A 130 -5.87 28.01 -5.11
C ASN A 130 -7.11 27.22 -5.60
N PRO A 131 -7.50 26.12 -4.94
CA PRO A 131 -8.66 25.31 -5.33
C PRO A 131 -9.99 26.08 -5.37
N CYS A 132 -10.09 27.20 -4.67
CA CYS A 132 -11.27 28.05 -4.62
C CYS A 132 -11.28 29.15 -5.70
N ASP A 133 -10.19 29.33 -6.44
CA ASP A 133 -10.04 30.39 -7.45
C ASP A 133 -9.60 29.84 -8.81
N LYS A 134 -10.56 29.75 -9.74
CA LYS A 134 -10.37 29.25 -11.10
C LYS A 134 -9.53 30.16 -12.00
N SER A 135 -9.23 31.38 -11.57
CA SER A 135 -8.34 32.28 -12.30
C SER A 135 -6.86 31.94 -12.09
N THR A 136 -6.55 31.19 -11.03
CA THR A 136 -5.16 30.78 -10.74
C THR A 136 -4.67 29.71 -11.70
N SER A 137 -3.36 29.66 -11.89
CA SER A 137 -2.69 28.68 -12.75
C SER A 137 -3.02 27.23 -12.36
N ILE A 138 -3.06 26.35 -13.35
CA ILE A 138 -3.22 24.91 -13.13
C ILE A 138 -1.84 24.28 -12.91
N VAL A 139 -1.70 23.52 -11.84
CA VAL A 139 -0.47 22.80 -11.47
C VAL A 139 -0.74 21.30 -11.32
N PHE A 140 0.32 20.50 -11.45
CA PHE A 140 0.28 19.09 -11.09
C PHE A 140 0.43 18.90 -9.58
N LYS A 141 -0.47 18.13 -8.97
CA LYS A 141 -0.39 17.70 -7.56
C LYS A 141 -0.59 16.18 -7.46
N GLY A 142 -0.05 15.56 -6.42
CA GLY A 142 -0.20 14.12 -6.14
C GLY A 142 0.86 13.64 -5.15
N VAL A 143 0.54 12.66 -4.30
CA VAL A 143 1.48 12.14 -3.29
C VAL A 143 2.64 11.43 -3.98
N VAL A 144 2.36 10.38 -4.75
CA VAL A 144 3.36 9.60 -5.48
C VAL A 144 4.09 10.46 -6.50
N LEU A 145 3.39 11.37 -7.18
CA LEU A 145 4.06 12.30 -8.11
C LEU A 145 5.15 13.13 -7.41
N ASN A 146 4.87 13.66 -6.21
CA ASN A 146 5.83 14.46 -5.46
C ASN A 146 6.94 13.61 -4.84
N GLU A 147 6.62 12.41 -4.39
CA GLU A 147 7.60 11.45 -3.90
C GLU A 147 8.63 11.12 -4.99
N MET A 148 8.17 10.75 -6.19
CA MET A 148 9.08 10.41 -7.29
C MET A 148 9.90 11.62 -7.75
N LYS A 149 9.33 12.83 -7.74
CA LYS A 149 10.11 14.06 -7.99
C LYS A 149 11.25 14.23 -6.98
N GLY A 150 11.00 13.94 -5.70
CA GLY A 150 12.02 14.03 -4.64
C GLY A 150 13.08 12.94 -4.72
N GLN A 151 12.74 11.74 -5.21
CA GLN A 151 13.70 10.64 -5.38
C GLN A 151 14.71 10.90 -6.53
N TYR A 152 14.33 11.70 -7.52
CA TYR A 152 15.16 12.00 -8.70
C TYR A 152 15.70 13.44 -8.75
N SER A 153 15.55 14.20 -7.66
CA SER A 153 16.06 15.58 -7.52
C SER A 153 17.45 15.67 -6.92
#